data_AF-A0A0M0LC36-F1
#
_entry.id   AF-A0A0M0LC36-F1
#
_cell.length_a   1.000
_cell.length_b   1.000
_cell.length_c   1.000
_cell.angle_alpha   90.00
_cell.angle_beta   90.00
_cell.angle_gamma   90.00
#
_symmetry.space_group_name_H-M   'P 1'
#
loop_
_entity.id
_entity.type
_entity.pdbx_description
1 polymer ?
#
loop_
_entity_poly.entity_id
_entity_poly.type
_entity_poly.pdbx_seq_one_letter_code
_entity_poly.pdbx_strand_id
1 'polypeptide(L)' 'MKLENYQVVRGLEDSYCMSRRELVEKIEETREHMIRLGLEEGLVSNNTIVVSQILDQLLNKLDKISLEH' A
#
# COMPACT_ATOMS: atom_id res chain seq x y z
N MET A 1 -13.63 -6.03 17.37
CA MET A 1 -12.73 -4.86 17.36
C MET A 1 -13.07 -4.06 16.11
N LYS A 2 -13.34 -2.76 16.26
CA LYS A 2 -14.12 -1.97 15.31
C LYS A 2 -13.40 -1.74 13.98
N LEU A 3 -14.10 -2.10 12.89
CA LEU A 3 -13.82 -1.70 11.50
C LEU A 3 -14.28 -0.25 11.28
N GLU A 4 -13.78 0.69 12.08
CA GLU A 4 -13.98 2.12 11.84
C GLU A 4 -12.65 2.65 11.31
N ASN A 5 -12.51 2.74 9.98
CA ASN A 5 -11.62 3.69 9.25
C ASN A 5 -11.35 3.32 7.79
N TYR A 6 -12.32 2.71 7.08
CA TYR A 6 -12.29 2.72 5.61
C TYR A 6 -13.53 3.45 5.11
N GLN A 7 -13.30 4.67 4.64
CA GLN A 7 -14.17 5.53 3.83
C GLN A 7 -15.13 6.48 4.57
N VAL A 8 -14.75 7.77 4.71
CA VAL A 8 -15.63 8.92 4.41
C VAL A 8 -14.77 10.10 3.88
N VAL A 9 -14.69 10.17 2.54
CA VAL A 9 -14.75 11.38 1.70
C VAL A 9 -13.69 12.50 1.87
N ARG A 10 -12.60 12.41 1.10
CA ARG A 10 -12.14 13.53 0.24
C ARG A 10 -12.38 13.06 -1.20
N GLY A 11 -13.21 13.66 -2.05
CA GLY A 11 -13.55 15.08 -2.11
C GLY A 11 -12.32 15.86 -2.52
N LEU A 12 -11.84 15.64 -3.75
CA LEU A 12 -11.20 16.59 -4.67
C LEU A 12 -10.38 15.80 -5.71
N GLU A 13 -10.83 15.91 -6.96
CA GLU A 13 -10.02 15.66 -8.14
C GLU A 13 -8.74 16.47 -8.03
N ASP A 14 -7.60 15.81 -7.95
CA ASP A 14 -6.33 16.40 -8.33
C ASP A 14 -5.42 15.25 -8.74
N SER A 15 -4.69 15.46 -9.82
CA SER A 15 -3.52 14.68 -10.21
C SER A 15 -2.50 14.68 -9.06
N TYR A 16 -2.70 13.85 -8.04
CA TYR A 16 -1.80 13.74 -6.89
C TYR A 16 -0.55 12.97 -7.34
N CYS A 17 0.49 13.71 -7.75
CA CYS A 17 1.82 13.15 -7.86
C CYS A 17 2.27 12.81 -6.44
N MET A 18 2.06 11.56 -6.02
CA MET A 18 2.65 11.04 -4.80
C MET A 18 4.16 11.20 -4.93
N SER A 19 4.75 12.04 -4.08
CA SER A 19 6.20 12.24 -4.10
C SER A 19 6.91 10.93 -3.80
N ARG A 20 8.18 10.79 -4.24
CA ARG A 20 9.00 9.60 -3.96
C ARG A 20 8.99 9.25 -2.47
N ARG A 21 9.01 10.26 -1.59
CA ARG A 21 8.97 10.08 -0.14
C ARG A 21 7.64 9.49 0.34
N GLU A 22 6.52 10.08 -0.06
CA GLU A 22 5.19 9.57 0.32
C GLU A 22 4.98 8.14 -0.20
N LEU A 23 5.50 7.81 -1.38
CA LEU A 23 5.44 6.46 -1.93
C LEU A 23 6.25 5.47 -1.10
N VAL A 24 7.45 5.84 -0.64
CA VAL A 24 8.26 5.00 0.27
C VAL A 24 7.56 4.82 1.61
N GLU A 25 7.01 5.89 2.20
CA GLU A 25 6.24 5.81 3.45
C GLU A 25 5.05 4.84 3.27
N LYS A 26 4.36 4.90 2.12
CA LYS A 26 3.23 4.01 1.83
C LYS A 26 3.64 2.54 1.65
N ILE A 27 4.81 2.30 1.05
CA ILE A 27 5.38 0.96 0.89
C ILE A 27 5.64 0.35 2.27
N GLU A 28 6.23 1.09 3.19
CA GLU A 28 6.52 0.58 4.54
C GLU A 28 5.24 0.33 5.35
N GLU A 29 4.26 1.24 5.30
CA GLU A 29 2.94 0.99 5.92
C GLU A 29 2.28 -0.30 5.40
N THR A 30 2.34 -0.51 4.08
CA THR A 30 1.74 -1.68 3.41
C THR A 30 2.50 -2.96 3.75
N ARG A 31 3.84 -2.91 3.82
CA ARG A 31 4.70 -4.02 4.25
C ARG A 31 4.36 -4.45 5.67
N GLU A 32 4.30 -3.52 6.61
CA GLU A 32 3.95 -3.84 8.00
C GLU A 32 2.57 -4.48 8.11
N HIS A 33 1.59 -3.97 7.36
CA HIS A 33 0.26 -4.54 7.33
C HIS A 33 0.25 -5.97 6.79
N MET A 34 0.97 -6.23 5.70
CA MET A 34 1.12 -7.57 5.12
C MET A 34 1.74 -8.55 6.12
N ILE A 35 2.78 -8.13 6.85
CA ILE A 35 3.43 -8.97 7.88
C ILE A 35 2.43 -9.32 8.99
N ARG A 36 1.66 -8.33 9.48
CA ARG A 36 0.63 -8.58 10.49
C ARG A 36 -0.41 -9.59 9.99
N LEU A 37 -0.95 -9.41 8.79
CA LEU A 37 -1.90 -10.36 8.18
C LEU A 37 -1.27 -11.74 7.97
N GLY A 38 -0.01 -11.80 7.55
CA GLY A 38 0.72 -13.05 7.38
C GLY A 38 0.89 -13.84 8.69
N LEU A 39 1.00 -13.14 9.82
CA LEU A 39 1.06 -13.75 11.16
C LEU A 39 -0.33 -14.13 11.68
N GLU A 40 -1.35 -13.31 11.43
CA GLU A 40 -2.72 -13.49 11.93
C GLU A 40 -3.52 -14.53 11.12
N GLU A 41 -3.38 -14.52 9.80
CA GLU A 41 -4.18 -15.31 8.86
C GLU A 41 -3.37 -16.31 8.03
N GLY A 42 -2.05 -16.17 8.02
CA GLY A 42 -1.14 -16.96 7.19
C GLY A 42 -0.80 -16.29 5.84
N LEU A 43 0.38 -16.63 5.30
CA LEU A 43 0.91 -16.03 4.07
C LEU A 43 0.09 -16.37 2.82
N VAL A 44 -0.63 -17.49 2.83
CA VAL A 44 -1.49 -17.93 1.73
C VAL A 44 -2.95 -17.49 1.90
N SER A 45 -3.26 -16.69 2.92
CA SER A 45 -4.61 -16.13 3.07
C SER A 45 -4.90 -15.16 1.93
N ASN A 46 -6.17 -15.10 1.52
CA ASN A 46 -6.60 -14.18 0.47
C ASN A 46 -6.26 -12.73 0.80
N ASN A 47 -6.37 -12.30 2.06
CA ASN A 47 -6.06 -10.92 2.45
C ASN A 47 -4.55 -10.67 2.34
N THR A 48 -3.71 -11.60 2.80
CA THR A 48 -2.26 -11.45 2.69
C THR A 48 -1.82 -11.42 1.22
N ILE A 49 -2.44 -12.22 0.35
CA ILE A 49 -2.20 -12.18 -1.11
C ILE A 49 -2.64 -10.86 -1.74
N VAL A 50 -3.79 -10.30 -1.35
CA VAL A 50 -4.24 -9.01 -1.87
C VAL A 50 -3.29 -7.89 -1.45
N VAL A 51 -2.86 -7.87 -0.18
CA VAL A 51 -1.92 -6.84 0.30
C VAL A 51 -0.54 -6.99 -0.35
N SER A 52 -0.07 -8.20 -0.63
CA SER A 52 1.19 -8.40 -1.35
C SER A 52 1.13 -7.84 -2.78
N GLN A 53 0.02 -8.05 -3.50
CA GLN A 53 -0.19 -7.47 -4.82
C GLN A 53 -0.21 -5.93 -4.80
N ILE A 54 -0.80 -5.32 -3.77
CA ILE A 54 -0.77 -3.87 -3.59
C ILE A 54 0.66 -3.39 -3.32
N LEU A 55 1.41 -4.09 -2.46
CA LEU A 55 2.81 -3.78 -2.19
C LEU A 55 3.66 -3.83 -3.47
N ASP A 56 3.47 -4.85 -4.31
CA ASP A 56 4.14 -4.98 -5.60
C ASP A 56 3.81 -3.81 -6.55
N GLN A 57 2.55 -3.37 -6.60
CA GLN A 57 2.17 -2.21 -7.41
C GLN A 57 2.85 -0.93 -6.94
N LEU A 58 3.01 -0.72 -5.63
CA LEU A 58 3.70 0.44 -5.08
C LEU A 58 5.21 0.40 -5.39
N LEU A 59 5.84 -0.77 -5.25
CA LEU A 59 7.24 -0.98 -5.60
C LEU A 59 7.49 -0.71 -7.10
N ASN A 60 6.62 -1.20 -7.97
CA ASN A 60 6.70 -0.94 -9.41
C ASN A 60 6.53 0.55 -9.76
N LYS A 61 5.72 1.31 -9.01
CA LYS A 61 5.64 2.77 -9.18
C LYS A 61 6.94 3.45 -8.76
N LEU A 62 7.55 2.99 -7.67
CA LEU A 62 8.80 3.56 -7.17
C LEU A 62 9.95 3.32 -8.15
N ASP A 63 10.01 2.11 -8.72
CA ASP A 63 11.00 1.75 -9.74
C ASP A 63 10.89 2.64 -10.98
N LYS A 64 9.67 2.90 -11.47
CA LYS A 64 9.44 3.82 -12.59
C LYS A 64 9.95 5.23 -12.31
N ILE A 65 9.71 5.77 -11.12
CA ILE A 65 10.24 7.08 -10.70
C ILE A 65 11.77 7.06 -10.64
N SER A 66 12.38 5.92 -10.28
CA SER A 66 13.83 5.78 -10.17
C SER A 66 14.54 5.61 -11.52
N LEU A 67 13.84 5.15 -12.56
CA LEU A 67 14.39 4.88 -13.91
C LEU A 67 14.29 6.08 -14.87
N GLU A 68 13.62 7.17 -14.48
CA GLU A 68 13.45 8.39 -15.30
C GLU A 68 14.54 9.46 -15.08
N HIS A 69 15.71 9.09 -14.55
CA HIS A 69 16.87 9.97 -14.30
C HIS A 69 18.10 9.54 -15.10
#